data_AF-A0A956UEY5-F1
#
_entry.id   AF-A0A956UEY5-F1
#
_cell.length_a   1.000
_cell.length_b   1.000
_cell.length_c   1.000
_cell.angle_alpha   90.00
_cell.angle_beta   90.00
_cell.angle_gamma   90.00
#
_symmetry.space_group_name_H-M   'P 1'
#
loop_
_entity.id
_entity.type
_entity.pdbx_description
1 polymer ?
#
loop_
_entity_poly.entity_id
_entity_poly.type
_entity_poly.pdbx_seq_one_letter_code
_entity_poly.pdbx_strand_id
1 'polypeptide(L)' 'ASDIYSFGCTIYFVATGCDPTPIQSSDPNKEKGTKLSNELNSLIVKCTDMEPGNRPTAAKTIAALKRELKK' A
#
# COMPACT_ATOMS: atom_id res chain seq x y z
N ALA A 1 8.07 -9.48 7.41
CA ALA A 1 8.03 -8.65 6.18
C ALA A 1 6.90 -9.05 5.23
N SER A 2 6.50 -10.33 5.19
CA SER A 2 5.32 -10.82 4.46
C SER A 2 4.03 -10.12 4.90
N ASP A 3 3.80 -9.94 6.21
CA ASP A 3 2.56 -9.31 6.70
C ASP A 3 2.38 -7.88 6.19
N ILE A 4 3.48 -7.14 6.02
CA ILE A 4 3.45 -5.79 5.46
C ILE A 4 3.05 -5.82 3.98
N TYR A 5 3.54 -6.81 3.23
CA TYR A 5 3.14 -7.02 1.85
C TYR A 5 1.65 -7.36 1.77
N SER A 6 1.18 -8.36 2.53
CA SER A 6 -0.22 -8.75 2.58
C SER A 6 -1.13 -7.60 3.03
N PHE A 7 -0.68 -6.76 3.96
CA PHE A 7 -1.39 -5.56 4.37
C PHE A 7 -1.49 -4.52 3.26
N GLY A 8 -0.39 -4.29 2.51
CA GLY A 8 -0.41 -3.43 1.32
C GLY A 8 -1.41 -3.92 0.27
N CYS A 9 -1.42 -5.23 -0.02
CA CYS A 9 -2.40 -5.88 -0.89
C CYS A 9 -3.84 -5.72 -0.37
N THR A 10 -4.05 -5.82 0.94
CA THR A 10 -5.37 -5.62 1.56
C THR A 10 -5.85 -4.19 1.35
N ILE A 11 -5.00 -3.18 1.56
CA ILE A 11 -5.37 -1.78 1.31
C ILE A 11 -5.67 -1.57 -0.18
N TYR A 12 -4.87 -2.15 -1.09
CA TYR A 12 -5.15 -2.10 -2.53
C TYR A 12 -6.54 -2.64 -2.83
N PHE A 13 -6.88 -3.81 -2.30
CA PHE A 13 -8.20 -4.43 -2.50
C PHE A 13 -9.32 -3.55 -1.97
N VAL A 14 -9.17 -2.99 -0.77
CA VAL A 14 -10.17 -2.06 -0.19
C VAL A 14 -10.34 -0.82 -1.07
N ALA A 15 -9.26 -0.28 -1.63
CA ALA A 15 -9.29 0.94 -2.43
C ALA A 15 -9.86 0.72 -3.84
N THR A 16 -9.70 -0.47 -4.40
CA THR A 16 -9.99 -0.76 -5.83
C THR A 16 -11.16 -1.73 -6.03
N GLY A 17 -11.54 -2.48 -5.00
CA GLY A 17 -12.46 -3.62 -5.10
C GLY A 17 -11.90 -4.81 -5.90
N CYS A 18 -10.62 -4.78 -6.27
CA CYS A 18 -9.97 -5.77 -7.12
C CYS A 18 -8.76 -6.37 -6.42
N ASP A 19 -8.47 -7.64 -6.70
CA ASP A 19 -7.22 -8.25 -6.23
C ASP A 19 -6.00 -7.58 -6.89
N PRO A 20 -4.91 -7.37 -6.15
CA PRO A 20 -3.65 -6.92 -6.73
C PRO A 20 -3.02 -8.02 -7.59
N THR A 21 -2.24 -7.60 -8.58
CA THR A 21 -1.47 -8.55 -9.40
C THR A 21 -0.45 -9.29 -8.54
N PRO A 22 -0.41 -10.64 -8.57
CA PRO A 22 0.51 -11.43 -7.77
C PRO A 22 1.98 -11.10 -8.05
N ILE A 23 2.82 -11.10 -7.00
CA ILE A 23 4.28 -11.00 -7.10
C ILE A 23 4.73 -9.73 -7.84
N GLN A 24 4.00 -8.64 -7.62
CA GLN A 24 4.32 -7.31 -8.12
C GLN A 24 4.09 -6.26 -7.02
N SER A 25 4.76 -5.12 -7.12
CA SER A 25 4.35 -3.92 -6.38
C SER A 25 3.11 -3.31 -7.01
N SER A 26 2.20 -2.81 -6.17
CA SER A 26 0.88 -2.33 -6.57
C SER A 26 0.77 -0.81 -6.49
N ASP A 27 0.29 -0.19 -7.56
CA ASP A 27 0.02 1.25 -7.69
C ASP A 27 -1.45 1.46 -8.14
N PRO A 28 -2.41 1.52 -7.20
CA PRO A 28 -3.84 1.68 -7.50
C PRO A 28 -4.16 2.83 -8.46
N ASN A 29 -3.50 3.99 -8.27
CA ASN A 29 -3.77 5.18 -9.07
C ASN A 29 -3.38 4.94 -10.54
N LYS A 30 -2.26 4.24 -10.81
CA LYS A 30 -1.84 3.92 -12.18
C LYS A 30 -2.60 2.73 -12.78
N GLU A 31 -2.82 1.67 -12.00
CA GLU A 31 -3.40 0.43 -12.50
C GLU A 31 -4.92 0.49 -12.68
N LYS A 32 -5.61 1.19 -11.78
CA LYS A 32 -7.09 1.23 -11.72
C LYS A 32 -7.66 2.63 -11.84
N GLY A 33 -6.83 3.67 -11.94
CA GLY A 33 -7.30 5.06 -12.04
C GLY A 33 -7.98 5.56 -10.78
N THR A 34 -7.66 4.99 -9.61
CA THR A 34 -8.19 5.49 -8.34
C THR A 34 -7.75 6.92 -8.07
N LYS A 35 -8.50 7.64 -7.24
CA LYS A 35 -8.18 9.00 -6.80
C LYS A 35 -7.70 9.01 -5.35
N LEU A 36 -6.79 8.09 -5.00
CA LEU A 36 -6.17 8.09 -3.68
C LEU A 36 -5.21 9.27 -3.58
N SER A 37 -5.04 9.78 -2.35
CA SER A 37 -3.98 10.74 -2.07
C SER A 37 -2.61 10.15 -2.42
N ASN A 38 -1.66 11.03 -2.73
CA ASN A 38 -0.29 10.61 -3.07
C ASN A 38 0.36 9.82 -1.93
N GLU A 39 0.06 10.19 -0.68
CA GLU A 39 0.60 9.53 0.51
C GLU A 39 0.03 8.13 0.70
N LEU A 40 -1.28 7.94 0.54
CA LEU A 40 -1.89 6.61 0.66
C LEU A 40 -1.45 5.69 -0.48
N ASN A 41 -1.42 6.19 -1.71
CA ASN A 41 -0.92 5.42 -2.86
C ASN A 41 0.55 5.03 -2.68
N SER A 42 1.39 5.98 -2.25
CA SER A 42 2.82 5.72 -1.98
C SER A 42 3.02 4.72 -0.83
N LEU A 43 2.13 4.70 0.16
CA LEU A 43 2.18 3.72 1.24
C LEU A 43 1.90 2.32 0.73
N ILE A 44 0.88 2.14 -0.13
CA ILE A 44 0.55 0.85 -0.76
C ILE A 44 1.76 0.34 -1.54
N VAL A 45 2.30 1.17 -2.45
CA VAL A 45 3.48 0.84 -3.28
C VAL A 45 4.67 0.37 -2.43
N LYS A 46 4.96 1.07 -1.32
CA LYS A 46 6.06 0.72 -0.41
C LYS A 46 5.79 -0.55 0.40
N CYS A 47 4.54 -0.79 0.80
CA CYS A 47 4.19 -2.01 1.53
C CYS A 47 4.32 -3.24 0.61
N THR A 48 4.00 -3.08 -0.68
CA THR A 48 4.09 -4.14 -1.69
C THR A 48 5.43 -4.17 -2.43
N ASP A 49 6.49 -3.54 -1.90
CA ASP A 49 7.81 -3.58 -2.54
C ASP A 49 8.29 -5.04 -2.69
N MET A 50 8.90 -5.37 -3.82
CA MET A 50 9.38 -6.73 -4.07
C MET A 50 10.55 -7.11 -3.18
N GLU A 51 11.37 -6.13 -2.79
CA GLU A 51 12.48 -6.30 -1.86
C GLU A 51 11.98 -6.16 -0.41
N PRO A 52 11.97 -7.24 0.41
CA PRO A 52 11.46 -7.19 1.79
C PRO A 52 12.14 -6.14 2.67
N GLY A 53 13.42 -5.83 2.42
CA GLY A 53 14.18 -4.82 3.16
C GLY A 53 13.72 -3.37 2.92
N ASN A 54 13.06 -3.11 1.78
CA ASN A 54 12.54 -1.78 1.43
C ASN A 54 11.17 -1.50 2.06
N ARG A 55 10.47 -2.55 2.54
CA ARG A 55 9.14 -2.43 3.12
C ARG A 55 9.22 -1.72 4.49
N PRO A 56 8.26 -0.86 4.83
CA PRO A 56 8.19 -0.24 6.14
C PRO A 56 7.92 -1.29 7.23
N THR A 57 8.28 -0.97 8.48
CA THR A 57 7.82 -1.76 9.63
C THR A 57 6.35 -1.45 9.93
N ALA A 58 5.66 -2.34 10.65
CA ALA A 58 4.27 -2.12 11.06
C ALA A 58 4.08 -0.78 11.79
N ALA A 59 5.02 -0.41 12.68
CA ALA A 59 5.00 0.87 13.38
C ALA A 59 5.07 2.07 12.42
N LYS A 60 5.94 2.01 11.39
CA LYS A 60 6.05 3.07 10.37
C LYS A 60 4.78 3.16 9.51
N THR A 61 4.18 2.02 9.16
CA THR A 61 2.93 1.95 8.40
C THR A 61 1.76 2.56 9.18
N ILE A 62 1.58 2.20 10.44
CA ILE A 62 0.53 2.78 11.32
C ILE A 62 0.74 4.28 11.48
N ALA A 63 1.99 4.72 11.69
CA ALA A 63 2.28 6.15 11.80
C ALA A 63 1.94 6.93 10.52
N ALA A 64 2.15 6.33 9.34
CA ALA A 64 1.77 6.93 8.07
C ALA A 64 0.24 7.04 7.92
N LEU A 65 -0.51 5.97 8.21
CA LEU A 65 -1.98 5.99 8.17
C LEU A 65 -2.58 7.00 9.14
N LYS A 66 -2.04 7.11 10.36
CA LYS A 66 -2.50 8.10 11.34
C LYS A 66 -2.28 9.54 10.88
N ARG A 67 -1.25 9.82 10.07
CA ARG A 67 -1.05 11.15 9.48
C ARG A 67 -2.07 11.42 8.38
N GLU A 68 -2.39 10.42 7.59
CA GLU A 68 -3.37 10.55 6.50
C GLU A 68 -4.79 10.80 7.04
N LEU A 69 -5.20 10.11 8.10
CA LEU A 69 -6.52 10.29 8.74
C LEU A 69 -6.72 11.63 9.45
N LYS A 70 -5.64 12.40 9.67
CA LYS A 70 -5.68 13.70 10.35
C LYS A 70 -5.74 14.89 9.38
N LYS A 71 -5.73 14.63 8.07
CA LYS A 71 -5.96 15.61 7.02
C LYS A 71 -7.45 15.75 6.77
#